data_AF-A0A143G7N8-F1
#
_entry.id   AF-A0A143G7N8-F1
#
_cell.length_a   1.000
_cell.length_b   1.000
_cell.length_c   1.000
_cell.angle_alpha   90.00
_cell.angle_beta   90.00
_cell.angle_gamma   90.00
#
_symmetry.space_group_name_H-M   'P 1'
#
loop_
_entity.id
_entity.type
_entity.pdbx_description
1 polymer ?
#
loop_
_entity_poly.entity_id
_entity_poly.type
_entity_poly.pdbx_seq_one_letter_code
_entity_poly.pdbx_strand_id
1 'polypeptide(L)'
;MDAYSGLNHWLDQFLQHLEPAQRRELMRRISQGLRIRSKDRINQQRDPDGNRFIPRKRNQIGSKKRQGALFQKIGRDIKTEYSADHAAVGFGGRTAQIAEVHQEGKTIKPSRYAKATKYPIRALVGFSKDDEKWIESEIQKFLII
;
A
#
# COMPACT_ATOMS: atom_id res chain seq x y z
N MET A 1 1.76 12.90 5.89
CA MET A 1 0.70 12.61 6.89
C MET A 1 -0.63 12.95 6.23
N ASP A 2 -1.72 12.25 6.57
CA ASP A 2 -3.11 12.45 6.05
C ASP A 2 -3.67 11.46 5.01
N ALA A 3 -3.12 10.25 4.90
CA ALA A 3 -3.86 9.10 4.36
C ALA A 3 -4.28 8.08 5.45
N TYR A 4 -3.94 8.36 6.71
CA TYR A 4 -4.10 7.46 7.85
C TYR A 4 -5.26 7.85 8.79
N SER A 5 -5.84 9.05 8.66
CA SER A 5 -6.76 9.62 9.65
C SER A 5 -8.23 9.29 9.43
N GLY A 6 -8.64 8.94 8.21
CA GLY A 6 -10.05 8.68 7.88
C GLY A 6 -10.62 7.41 8.52
N LEU A 7 -9.77 6.43 8.80
CA LEU A 7 -10.18 5.14 9.37
C LEU A 7 -10.46 5.21 10.89
N ASN A 8 -9.89 6.19 11.58
CA ASN A 8 -9.88 6.22 13.05
C ASN A 8 -11.26 6.51 13.65
N HIS A 9 -11.97 7.53 13.16
CA HIS A 9 -13.16 8.04 13.88
C HIS A 9 -14.32 7.03 13.97
N TRP A 10 -14.53 6.26 12.91
CA TRP A 10 -15.62 5.28 12.85
C TRP A 10 -15.26 3.97 13.55
N LEU A 11 -14.01 3.50 13.42
CA LEU A 11 -13.53 2.30 14.11
C LEU A 11 -13.54 2.47 15.63
N ASP A 12 -13.18 3.64 16.13
CA ASP A 12 -13.05 3.90 17.56
C ASP A 12 -14.37 3.69 18.33
N GLN A 13 -15.52 3.92 17.69
CA GLN A 13 -16.83 3.68 18.32
C GLN A 13 -17.18 2.17 18.36
N PHE A 14 -16.89 1.43 17.30
CA PHE A 14 -17.21 0.00 17.23
C PHE A 14 -16.25 -0.86 18.04
N LEU A 15 -14.99 -0.45 18.17
CA LEU A 15 -14.00 -1.18 18.94
C LEU A 15 -14.37 -1.26 20.43
N GLN A 16 -15.11 -0.29 20.98
CA GLN A 16 -15.49 -0.28 22.41
C GLN A 16 -16.29 -1.51 22.83
N HIS A 17 -17.02 -2.15 21.91
CA HIS A 17 -17.84 -3.33 22.19
C HIS A 17 -17.10 -4.67 22.01
N LEU A 18 -15.85 -4.64 21.55
CA LEU A 18 -15.05 -5.83 21.31
C LEU A 18 -14.00 -6.03 22.41
N GLU A 19 -13.86 -7.27 22.86
CA GLU A 19 -12.74 -7.67 23.71
C GLU A 19 -11.40 -7.46 22.97
N PRO A 20 -10.28 -7.18 23.66
CA PRO A 20 -8.99 -6.92 23.03
C PRO A 20 -8.54 -8.02 22.05
N ALA A 21 -8.87 -9.29 22.35
CA ALA A 21 -8.59 -10.43 21.47
C ALA A 21 -9.39 -10.36 20.16
N GLN A 22 -10.67 -9.98 20.23
CA GLN A 22 -11.55 -9.82 19.07
C GLN A 22 -11.08 -8.64 18.20
N ARG A 23 -10.72 -7.50 18.82
CA ARG A 23 -10.16 -6.35 18.10
C ARG A 23 -8.89 -6.73 17.34
N ARG A 24 -7.96 -7.41 18.02
CA ARG A 24 -6.71 -7.85 17.40
C ARG A 24 -6.94 -8.79 16.21
N GLU A 25 -7.92 -9.69 16.32
CA GLU A 25 -8.31 -10.57 15.23
C GLU A 25 -8.91 -9.80 14.05
N LEU A 26 -9.80 -8.83 14.31
CA LEU A 26 -10.36 -7.95 13.29
C LEU A 26 -9.24 -7.15 12.57
N MET A 27 -8.34 -6.52 13.32
CA MET A 27 -7.20 -5.76 12.77
C MET A 27 -6.26 -6.64 11.94
N ARG A 28 -6.04 -7.89 12.36
CA ARG A 28 -5.28 -8.87 11.58
C ARG A 28 -5.95 -9.18 10.25
N ARG A 29 -7.27 -9.45 10.24
CA ARG A 29 -8.04 -9.74 9.01
C ARG A 29 -8.01 -8.58 8.04
N ILE A 30 -8.28 -7.37 8.52
CA ILE A 30 -8.24 -6.14 7.73
C ILE A 30 -6.85 -5.94 7.13
N SER A 31 -5.80 -6.01 7.93
CA SER A 31 -4.41 -5.81 7.47
C SER A 31 -4.00 -6.84 6.41
N GLN A 32 -4.34 -8.11 6.61
CA GLN A 32 -4.00 -9.18 5.66
C GLN A 32 -4.76 -9.02 4.33
N GLY A 33 -6.05 -8.69 4.38
CA GLY A 33 -6.83 -8.45 3.16
C GLY A 33 -6.35 -7.21 2.40
N LEU A 34 -6.06 -6.11 3.09
CA LEU A 34 -5.48 -4.91 2.48
C LEU A 34 -4.12 -5.16 1.83
N ARG A 35 -3.27 -6.01 2.44
CA ARG A 35 -2.01 -6.43 1.84
C ARG A 35 -2.23 -7.17 0.52
N ILE A 36 -3.20 -8.08 0.46
CA ILE A 36 -3.53 -8.83 -0.75
C ILE A 36 -4.03 -7.86 -1.83
N ARG A 37 -5.00 -7.00 -1.50
CA ARG A 37 -5.57 -6.01 -2.42
C ARG A 37 -4.53 -5.04 -2.97
N SER A 38 -3.62 -4.56 -2.11
CA SER A 38 -2.50 -3.71 -2.50
C SER A 38 -1.55 -4.42 -3.46
N LYS A 39 -1.19 -5.68 -3.16
CA LYS A 39 -0.35 -6.50 -4.03
C LYS A 39 -0.99 -6.70 -5.40
N ASP A 40 -2.28 -7.02 -5.44
CA ASP A 40 -3.00 -7.28 -6.69
C ASP A 40 -3.07 -6.03 -7.56
N ARG A 41 -3.38 -4.89 -6.95
CA ARG A 41 -3.39 -3.58 -7.61
C ARG A 41 -2.02 -3.19 -8.21
N ILE A 42 -0.94 -3.40 -7.45
CA ILE A 42 0.43 -3.19 -7.96
C ILE A 42 0.73 -4.12 -9.14
N ASN A 43 0.34 -5.40 -9.06
CA ASN A 43 0.52 -6.36 -10.15
C ASN A 43 -0.22 -5.93 -11.42
N GLN A 44 -1.41 -5.33 -11.27
CA GLN A 44 -2.20 -4.76 -12.35
C GLN A 44 -1.65 -3.41 -12.87
N GLN A 45 -0.56 -2.90 -12.29
CA GLN A 45 0.05 -1.61 -12.63
C GLN A 45 -0.89 -0.43 -12.38
N ARG A 46 -1.66 -0.47 -11.29
CA ARG A 46 -2.59 0.60 -10.92
C ARG A 46 -2.29 1.18 -9.54
N ASP A 47 -2.65 2.44 -9.35
CA ASP A 47 -2.68 3.11 -8.05
C ASP A 47 -4.05 2.92 -7.36
N PRO A 48 -4.21 3.32 -6.08
CA PRO A 48 -5.48 3.20 -5.35
C PRO A 48 -6.68 3.86 -6.05
N ASP A 49 -6.46 4.96 -6.78
CA ASP A 49 -7.52 5.62 -7.54
C ASP A 49 -7.86 4.88 -8.86
N GLY A 50 -7.14 3.80 -9.16
CA GLY A 50 -7.34 2.96 -10.34
C GLY A 50 -6.58 3.43 -11.57
N ASN A 51 -5.81 4.52 -11.50
CA ASN A 51 -5.02 5.01 -12.62
C ASN A 51 -3.84 4.09 -12.91
N ARG A 52 -3.49 3.94 -14.18
CA ARG A 52 -2.32 3.15 -14.57
C ARG A 52 -1.03 3.88 -14.20
N PHE A 53 -0.05 3.13 -13.70
CA PHE A 53 1.28 3.67 -13.47
C PHE A 53 1.92 4.19 -14.75
N ILE A 54 2.56 5.35 -14.64
CA ILE A 54 3.38 5.90 -15.73
C ILE A 54 4.48 4.89 -16.07
N PRO A 55 4.62 4.46 -17.34
CA PRO A 55 5.60 3.46 -17.74
C PRO A 55 7.05 3.95 -17.57
N ARG A 56 8.03 3.06 -17.73
CA ARG A 56 9.45 3.42 -17.66
C ARG A 56 9.81 4.33 -18.85
N LYS A 57 10.57 5.40 -18.60
CA LYS A 57 11.04 6.33 -19.64
C LYS A 57 11.90 5.66 -20.72
N ARG A 58 12.63 4.59 -20.38
CA ARG A 58 13.48 3.85 -21.31
C ARG A 58 13.37 2.35 -21.04
N ASN A 59 12.86 1.62 -22.02
CA ASN A 59 12.75 0.16 -21.97
C ASN A 59 14.05 -0.54 -22.39
N GLN A 60 15.17 0.19 -22.55
CA GLN A 60 16.43 -0.36 -23.01
C GLN A 60 17.61 0.32 -22.30
N ILE A 61 18.52 -0.47 -21.74
CA ILE A 61 19.81 0.00 -21.22
C ILE A 61 20.88 -0.83 -21.93
N GLY A 62 21.62 -0.23 -22.87
CA GLY A 62 22.52 -0.97 -23.77
C GLY A 62 21.75 -1.93 -24.68
N SER A 63 22.20 -3.18 -24.82
CA SER A 63 21.48 -4.23 -25.55
C SER A 63 20.33 -4.86 -24.76
N LYS A 64 20.22 -4.60 -23.44
CA LYS A 64 19.20 -5.21 -22.58
C LYS A 64 17.89 -4.43 -22.62
N LYS A 65 16.85 -5.04 -23.18
CA LYS A 65 15.47 -4.58 -23.06
C LYS A 65 14.91 -4.88 -21.67
N ARG A 66 14.45 -3.86 -20.94
CA ARG A 66 13.62 -4.00 -19.74
C ARG A 66 12.14 -4.00 -20.15
N GLN A 67 11.65 -5.14 -20.63
CA GLN A 67 10.25 -5.29 -21.08
C GLN A 67 9.24 -5.67 -19.99
N GLY A 68 9.63 -5.71 -18.71
CA GLY A 68 8.71 -6.08 -17.63
C GLY A 68 7.80 -4.94 -17.17
N ALA A 69 6.70 -5.27 -16.49
CA ALA A 69 5.95 -4.30 -15.70
C ALA A 69 6.83 -3.66 -14.59
N LEU A 70 6.42 -2.51 -14.05
CA LEU A 70 7.03 -1.94 -12.84
C LEU A 70 6.70 -2.83 -11.63
N PHE A 71 7.55 -2.79 -10.60
CA PHE A 71 7.20 -3.33 -9.28
C PHE A 71 6.78 -4.82 -9.20
N GLN A 72 7.06 -5.65 -10.21
CA GLN A 72 6.62 -7.05 -10.27
C GLN A 72 6.96 -7.91 -9.03
N LYS A 73 8.00 -7.54 -8.28
CA LYS A 73 8.44 -8.26 -7.09
C LYS A 73 8.14 -7.50 -5.79
N ILE A 74 7.81 -6.21 -5.85
CA ILE A 74 7.67 -5.37 -4.64
C ILE A 74 6.49 -5.81 -3.77
N GLY A 75 5.43 -6.35 -4.38
CA GLY A 75 4.25 -6.82 -3.66
C GLY A 75 4.54 -7.93 -2.64
N ARG A 76 5.67 -8.65 -2.78
CA ARG A 76 6.10 -9.66 -1.80
C ARG A 76 6.65 -9.04 -0.52
N ASP A 77 7.18 -7.82 -0.63
CA ASP A 77 7.81 -7.09 0.46
C ASP A 77 6.81 -6.23 1.25
N ILE A 78 5.52 -6.24 0.87
CA ILE A 78 4.46 -5.60 1.65
C ILE A 78 4.40 -6.29 3.02
N LYS A 79 4.45 -5.48 4.07
CA LYS A 79 4.36 -5.88 5.47
C LYS A 79 3.01 -5.46 6.02
N THR A 80 2.57 -6.22 7.02
CA THR A 80 1.41 -5.90 7.86
C THR A 80 1.88 -5.77 9.29
N GLU A 81 1.35 -4.78 9.99
CA GLU A 81 1.50 -4.59 11.43
C GLU A 81 0.09 -4.44 12.02
N TYR A 82 -0.19 -5.08 13.15
CA TYR A 82 -1.50 -5.00 13.79
C TYR A 82 -1.42 -5.27 15.29
N SER A 83 -2.28 -4.60 16.04
CA SER A 83 -2.53 -4.78 17.47
C SER A 83 -4.04 -4.75 17.73
N ALA A 84 -4.47 -4.68 18.99
CA ALA A 84 -5.89 -4.45 19.31
C ALA A 84 -6.38 -3.06 18.87
N ASP A 85 -5.47 -2.09 18.79
CA ASP A 85 -5.81 -0.67 18.59
C ASP A 85 -5.20 -0.09 17.30
N HIS A 86 -4.54 -0.93 16.49
CA HIS A 86 -3.84 -0.48 15.29
C HIS A 86 -3.82 -1.55 14.20
N ALA A 87 -3.86 -1.10 12.95
CA ALA A 87 -3.59 -1.88 11.76
C ALA A 87 -2.84 -1.01 10.74
N ALA A 88 -1.77 -1.54 10.15
CA ALA A 88 -1.02 -0.91 9.09
C ALA A 88 -0.59 -1.90 8.03
N VAL A 89 -0.53 -1.40 6.79
CA VAL A 89 0.00 -2.09 5.63
C VAL A 89 0.97 -1.16 4.93
N GLY A 90 2.17 -1.65 4.64
CA GLY A 90 3.20 -0.80 4.07
C GLY A 90 4.45 -1.55 3.68
N PHE A 91 5.55 -0.83 3.57
CA PHE A 91 6.87 -1.38 3.29
C PHE A 91 7.81 -1.06 4.44
N GLY A 92 8.83 -1.89 4.64
CA GLY A 92 9.90 -1.63 5.61
C GLY A 92 11.28 -1.57 4.95
N GLY A 93 12.24 -0.97 5.67
CA GLY A 93 13.65 -0.94 5.27
C GLY A 93 13.88 -0.30 3.90
N ARG A 94 14.77 -0.90 3.09
CA ARG A 94 15.12 -0.37 1.77
C ARG A 94 13.95 -0.32 0.80
N THR A 95 13.01 -1.26 0.89
CA THR A 95 11.82 -1.25 0.02
C THR A 95 10.92 -0.06 0.35
N ALA A 96 10.82 0.34 1.62
CA ALA A 96 10.08 1.53 2.02
C ALA A 96 10.65 2.81 1.39
N GLN A 97 11.98 2.97 1.41
CA GLN A 97 12.64 4.13 0.81
C GLN A 97 12.35 4.24 -0.70
N ILE A 98 12.39 3.11 -1.41
CA ILE A 98 12.06 3.07 -2.85
C ILE A 98 10.58 3.37 -3.06
N ALA A 99 9.70 2.77 -2.26
CA ALA A 99 8.27 2.98 -2.35
C ALA A 99 7.91 4.44 -2.10
N GLU A 100 8.50 5.08 -1.09
CA GLU A 100 8.29 6.48 -0.73
C GLU A 100 8.70 7.44 -1.86
N VAL A 101 9.84 7.19 -2.53
CA VAL A 101 10.27 7.96 -3.70
C VAL A 101 9.21 7.94 -4.80
N HIS A 102 8.56 6.80 -5.01
CA HIS A 102 7.50 6.66 -5.99
C HIS A 102 6.15 7.18 -5.50
N GLN A 103 5.83 7.00 -4.21
CA GLN A 103 4.59 7.48 -3.59
C GLN A 103 4.49 9.00 -3.68
N GLU A 104 5.59 9.71 -3.39
CA GLU A 104 5.61 11.18 -3.33
C GLU A 104 6.21 11.82 -4.59
N GLY A 105 6.71 11.03 -5.53
CA GLY A 105 7.37 11.54 -6.75
C GLY A 105 8.65 12.32 -6.46
N LYS A 106 9.46 11.85 -5.49
CA LYS A 106 10.67 12.52 -5.03
C LYS A 106 11.70 12.69 -6.16
N THR A 107 12.52 13.71 -6.02
CA THR A 107 13.75 13.87 -6.81
C THR A 107 14.90 13.27 -6.04
N ILE A 108 15.50 12.20 -6.58
CA ILE A 108 16.65 11.54 -5.95
C ILE A 108 17.79 11.39 -6.96
N LYS A 109 18.98 11.12 -6.43
CA LYS A 109 20.17 10.74 -7.21
C LYS A 109 20.35 9.22 -7.13
N PRO A 110 19.97 8.44 -8.18
CA PRO A 110 19.88 6.98 -8.09
C PRO A 110 21.23 6.26 -7.88
N SER A 111 22.33 6.91 -8.28
CA SER A 111 23.70 6.44 -8.07
C SER A 111 24.64 7.63 -7.95
N ARG A 112 25.84 7.44 -7.39
CA ARG A 112 26.86 8.50 -7.22
C ARG A 112 27.12 9.31 -8.50
N TYR A 113 27.01 8.70 -9.67
CA TYR A 113 27.31 9.31 -10.97
C TYR A 113 26.06 9.69 -11.79
N ALA A 114 24.86 9.30 -11.37
CA ALA A 114 23.64 9.64 -12.08
C ALA A 114 23.22 11.10 -11.84
N LYS A 115 22.53 11.72 -12.80
CA LYS A 115 21.88 13.01 -12.60
C LYS A 115 20.70 12.86 -11.63
N ALA A 116 20.45 13.88 -10.81
CA ALA A 116 19.24 13.96 -10.01
C ALA A 116 18.02 13.84 -10.94
N THR A 117 17.10 12.95 -10.60
CA THR A 117 15.96 12.60 -11.45
C THR A 117 14.68 12.65 -10.65
N LYS A 118 13.71 13.44 -11.12
CA LYS A 118 12.34 13.43 -10.58
C LYS A 118 11.61 12.19 -11.03
N TYR A 119 11.13 11.40 -10.07
CA TYR A 119 10.34 10.21 -10.35
C TYR A 119 8.86 10.58 -10.48
N PRO A 120 8.12 9.98 -11.45
CA PRO A 120 6.68 10.13 -11.48
C PRO A 120 6.01 9.49 -10.27
N ILE A 121 4.96 10.14 -9.77
CA ILE A 121 4.11 9.63 -8.69
C ILE A 121 3.49 8.30 -9.15
N ARG A 122 3.62 7.29 -8.31
CA ARG A 122 3.01 5.97 -8.42
C ARG A 122 2.68 5.54 -7.00
N ALA A 123 1.45 5.80 -6.56
CA ALA A 123 1.01 5.41 -5.23
C ALA A 123 0.92 3.88 -5.16
N LEU A 124 1.80 3.27 -4.36
CA LEU A 124 1.90 1.82 -4.20
C LEU A 124 1.02 1.33 -3.05
N VAL A 125 0.86 2.18 -2.04
CA VAL A 125 0.06 1.94 -0.83
C VAL A 125 -0.90 3.12 -0.63
N GLY A 126 -1.95 2.86 0.15
CA GLY A 126 -3.08 3.75 0.32
C GLY A 126 -4.39 3.02 0.11
N PHE A 127 -5.48 3.65 0.51
CA PHE A 127 -6.83 3.12 0.39
C PHE A 127 -7.50 3.63 -0.87
N SER A 128 -8.10 2.73 -1.63
CA SER A 128 -9.11 3.11 -2.63
C SER A 128 -10.48 3.21 -1.96
N LYS A 129 -11.45 3.83 -2.65
CA LYS A 129 -12.86 3.77 -2.22
C LYS A 129 -13.39 2.34 -2.10
N ASP A 130 -12.88 1.42 -2.93
CA ASP A 130 -13.23 0.01 -2.83
C ASP A 130 -12.57 -0.67 -1.63
N ASP A 131 -11.40 -0.20 -1.19
CA ASP A 131 -10.77 -0.68 0.04
C ASP A 131 -11.57 -0.22 1.27
N GLU A 132 -11.99 1.04 1.32
CA GLU A 132 -12.84 1.58 2.39
C GLU A 132 -14.13 0.78 2.55
N LYS A 133 -14.87 0.58 1.46
CA LYS A 133 -16.10 -0.25 1.46
C LYS A 133 -15.83 -1.69 1.85
N TRP A 134 -14.70 -2.26 1.41
CA TRP A 134 -14.33 -3.61 1.78
C TRP A 134 -14.04 -3.74 3.28
N ILE A 135 -13.34 -2.75 3.86
CA ILE A 135 -13.10 -2.68 5.31
C ILE A 135 -14.42 -2.60 6.07
N GLU A 136 -15.34 -1.72 5.65
CA GLU A 136 -16.68 -1.59 6.24
C GLU A 136 -17.43 -2.92 6.23
N SER A 137 -17.44 -3.61 5.09
CA SER A 137 -18.03 -4.94 4.93
C SER A 137 -17.40 -5.96 5.88
N GLU A 138 -16.07 -6.00 6.01
CA GLU A 138 -15.41 -6.96 6.90
C GLU A 138 -15.71 -6.70 8.37
N ILE A 139 -15.86 -5.44 8.78
CA ILE A 139 -16.27 -5.10 10.14
C ILE A 139 -17.71 -5.53 10.39
N GLN A 140 -18.64 -5.23 9.47
CA GLN A 140 -20.03 -5.67 9.60
C GLN A 140 -20.14 -7.19 9.70
N LYS A 141 -19.44 -7.94 8.84
CA LYS A 141 -19.41 -9.40 8.90
C LYS A 141 -18.85 -9.91 10.22
N PHE A 142 -17.82 -9.25 10.76
CA PHE A 142 -17.21 -9.66 12.02
C PHE A 142 -18.14 -9.45 13.22
N LEU A 143 -19.02 -8.45 13.18
CA LEU A 143 -19.95 -8.12 14.27
C LEU A 143 -21.26 -8.94 14.24
N ILE A 144 -21.62 -9.51 13.10
CA ILE A 144 -22.85 -10.30 12.91
C ILE A 144 -22.65 -11.79 13.28
N ILE A 145 -21.38 -12.21 13.45
CA ILE A 145 -21.00 -13.54 13.94
C ILE A 145 -20.90 -13.51 15.47
#